data_AF-A0A7J8UVL6-F1
#
_entry.id   AF-A0A7J8UVL6-F1
#
_cell.length_a   1.000
_cell.length_b   1.000
_cell.length_c   1.000
_cell.angle_alpha   90.00
_cell.angle_beta   90.00
_cell.angle_gamma   90.00
#
_symmetry.space_group_name_H-M   'P 1'
#
loop_
_entity.id
_entity.type
_entity.pdbx_description
1 polymer ?
#
loop_
_entity_poly.entity_id
_entity_poly.type
_entity_poly.pdbx_seq_one_letter_code
_entity_poly.pdbx_strand_id
1 'polypeptide(L)'
;MLELYEAAHFQLHGETILKEALAFTMFHLKLAETTMDYPLSTQIANALKRPLRKSLPRLVARSYIPIYEGYATHDKILMKFAKLDFNMVQHLHKEELSKTGNL
;
A
#
# COMPACT_ATOMS: atom_id res chain seq x y z
N MET A 1 -10.28 -10.29 3.87
CA MET A 1 -9.40 -11.16 3.02
C MET A 1 -8.07 -10.48 2.76
N LEU A 2 -8.09 -9.24 2.26
CA LEU A 2 -6.89 -8.44 2.06
C LEU A 2 -6.12 -8.19 3.37
N GLU A 3 -6.81 -7.94 4.49
CA GLU A 3 -6.12 -7.73 5.78
C GLU A 3 -5.37 -8.99 6.24
N LEU A 4 -5.98 -10.17 6.07
CA LEU A 4 -5.35 -11.44 6.42
C LEU A 4 -4.14 -11.74 5.55
N TYR A 5 -4.20 -11.41 4.24
CA TYR A 5 -3.04 -11.51 3.35
C TYR A 5 -1.87 -10.66 3.84
N GLU A 6 -2.13 -9.40 4.18
CA GLU A 6 -1.10 -8.49 4.69
C GLU A 6 -0.54 -8.95 6.04
N ALA A 7 -1.41 -9.39 6.96
CA ALA A 7 -1.01 -9.94 8.25
C ALA A 7 -0.15 -11.20 8.11
N ALA A 8 -0.48 -12.09 7.17
CA ALA A 8 0.27 -13.32 6.93
C ALA A 8 1.72 -13.06 6.45
N HIS A 9 2.03 -11.89 5.89
CA HIS A 9 3.42 -11.52 5.57
C HIS A 9 4.27 -11.14 6.80
N PHE A 10 3.69 -11.06 7.99
CA PHE A 10 4.42 -10.90 9.26
C PHE A 10 4.78 -12.23 9.92
N GLN A 11 4.44 -13.35 9.28
CA GLN A 11 4.73 -14.70 9.75
C GLN A 11 6.20 -14.90 10.17
N LEU A 12 6.40 -15.59 11.28
CA LEU A 12 7.67 -16.11 11.78
C LEU A 12 7.84 -17.60 11.44
N HIS A 13 9.07 -18.10 11.62
CA HIS A 13 9.36 -19.51 11.39
C HIS A 13 8.52 -20.40 12.32
N GLY A 14 7.89 -21.45 11.77
CA GLY A 14 7.08 -22.43 12.52
C GLY A 14 5.57 -22.18 12.53
N GLU A 15 5.09 -21.02 12.08
CA GLU A 15 3.65 -20.68 12.14
C GLU A 15 2.86 -21.22 10.94
N THR A 16 2.67 -22.54 10.84
CA THR A 16 2.04 -23.20 9.66
C THR A 16 0.70 -22.57 9.23
N ILE A 17 -0.13 -22.13 10.18
CA ILE A 17 -1.43 -21.50 9.91
C ILE A 17 -1.32 -20.24 9.06
N LEU A 18 -0.27 -19.42 9.26
CA LEU A 18 -0.09 -18.20 8.47
C LEU A 18 0.46 -18.50 7.07
N LYS A 19 1.17 -19.62 6.89
CA LYS A 19 1.58 -20.09 5.56
C LYS A 19 0.36 -20.52 4.75
N GLU A 20 -0.57 -21.24 5.38
CA GLU A 20 -1.84 -21.64 4.77
C GLU A 20 -2.72 -20.42 4.48
N ALA A 21 -2.83 -19.48 5.43
CA ALA A 21 -3.56 -18.23 5.24
C ALA A 21 -3.00 -17.42 4.07
N LEU A 22 -1.68 -17.34 3.91
CA LEU A 22 -1.05 -16.66 2.78
C LEU A 22 -1.43 -17.31 1.44
N ALA A 23 -1.34 -18.63 1.33
CA ALA A 23 -1.70 -19.36 0.12
C ALA A 23 -3.21 -19.21 -0.21
N PHE A 24 -4.07 -19.37 0.79
CA PHE A 24 -5.52 -19.23 0.68
C PHE A 24 -5.91 -17.82 0.23
N THR A 25 -5.42 -16.79 0.93
CA THR A 25 -5.75 -15.41 0.60
C THR A 25 -5.19 -14.98 -0.74
N MET A 26 -3.99 -15.41 -1.12
CA MET A 26 -3.41 -15.10 -2.44
C MET A 26 -4.28 -15.63 -3.58
N PHE A 27 -4.81 -16.85 -3.47
CA PHE A 27 -5.70 -17.43 -4.49
C PHE A 27 -6.97 -16.59 -4.66
N HIS A 28 -7.67 -16.31 -3.56
CA HIS A 28 -8.92 -15.57 -3.60
C HIS A 28 -8.74 -14.10 -3.99
N LEU A 29 -7.63 -13.46 -3.59
CA LEU A 29 -7.34 -12.09 -3.97
C LEU A 29 -7.05 -11.95 -5.47
N LYS A 30 -6.39 -12.93 -6.11
CA LYS A 30 -6.21 -12.92 -7.58
C LYS A 30 -7.54 -12.95 -8.35
N LEU A 31 -8.52 -13.68 -7.83
CA LEU A 31 -9.86 -13.70 -8.41
C LEU A 31 -10.61 -12.38 -8.13
N ALA A 32 -10.44 -11.82 -6.93
CA ALA A 32 -11.05 -10.54 -6.57
C ALA A 32 -10.45 -9.36 -7.36
N GLU A 33 -9.15 -9.40 -7.69
CA GLU A 33 -8.48 -8.37 -8.48
C GLU A 33 -9.17 -8.11 -9.83
N THR A 34 -9.67 -9.16 -10.48
CA THR A 34 -10.32 -9.06 -11.80
C THR A 34 -11.82 -8.80 -11.75
N THR A 35 -12.45 -8.95 -10.57
CA THR A 35 -13.91 -8.90 -10.40
C THR A 35 -14.40 -7.70 -9.59
N MET A 36 -13.52 -7.09 -8.78
CA MET A 36 -13.86 -5.92 -7.97
C MET A 36 -13.63 -4.61 -8.73
N ASP A 37 -14.38 -3.58 -8.35
CA ASP A 37 -14.23 -2.24 -8.90
C ASP A 37 -13.14 -1.42 -8.19
N TYR A 38 -12.75 -0.32 -8.84
CA TYR A 38 -11.95 0.73 -8.22
C TYR A 38 -12.69 1.31 -7.00
N PRO A 39 -12.01 1.62 -5.88
CA PRO A 39 -10.55 1.56 -5.66
C PRO A 39 -10.01 0.23 -5.15
N LEU A 40 -10.89 -0.72 -4.80
CA LEU A 40 -10.51 -1.96 -4.14
C LEU A 40 -9.66 -2.86 -5.04
N SER A 41 -9.98 -2.99 -6.33
CA SER A 41 -9.17 -3.79 -7.26
C SER A 41 -7.73 -3.31 -7.36
N THR A 42 -7.51 -1.99 -7.42
CA THR A 42 -6.16 -1.39 -7.41
C THR A 42 -5.44 -1.66 -6.08
N GLN A 43 -6.15 -1.60 -4.95
CA GLN A 43 -5.55 -1.93 -3.65
C GLN A 43 -5.11 -3.40 -3.58
N ILE A 44 -5.94 -4.31 -4.08
CA ILE A 44 -5.64 -5.75 -4.16
C ILE A 44 -4.43 -5.99 -5.08
N ALA A 45 -4.43 -5.40 -6.28
CA ALA A 45 -3.33 -5.52 -7.24
C ALA A 45 -2.00 -5.05 -6.64
N ASN A 46 -2.00 -3.92 -5.93
CA ASN A 46 -0.81 -3.40 -5.26
C ASN A 46 -0.29 -4.34 -4.17
N ALA A 47 -1.18 -4.89 -3.33
CA ALA A 47 -0.81 -5.85 -2.29
C ALA A 47 -0.23 -7.15 -2.87
N LEU A 48 -0.87 -7.71 -3.90
CA LEU A 48 -0.40 -8.92 -4.61
C LEU A 48 0.95 -8.71 -5.28
N LYS A 49 1.21 -7.51 -5.82
CA LYS A 49 2.51 -7.14 -6.39
C LYS A 49 3.58 -7.03 -5.30
N ARG A 50 3.28 -6.34 -4.20
CA ARG A 50 4.18 -6.23 -3.06
C ARG A 50 3.41 -5.93 -1.77
N PRO A 51 3.49 -6.81 -0.76
CA PRO A 51 2.78 -6.59 0.50
C PRO A 51 3.37 -5.42 1.29
N LEU A 52 2.56 -4.83 2.16
CA LEU A 52 2.93 -3.69 3.01
C LEU A 52 4.18 -3.98 3.83
N ARG A 53 4.27 -5.17 4.44
CA ARG A 53 5.42 -5.56 5.29
C ARG A 53 6.76 -5.47 4.59
N LYS A 54 6.76 -5.71 3.28
CA LYS A 54 7.98 -5.72 2.45
C LYS A 54 8.18 -4.40 1.73
N SER A 55 7.28 -3.43 1.86
CA SER A 55 7.25 -2.22 1.05
C SER A 55 7.88 -1.00 1.74
N LEU A 56 8.35 -0.04 0.94
CA LEU A 56 8.88 1.23 1.45
C LEU A 56 7.70 2.16 1.81
N PRO A 57 7.66 2.73 3.03
CA PRO A 57 6.52 3.54 3.47
C PRO A 57 6.15 4.67 2.52
N ARG A 58 7.14 5.44 2.02
CA ARG A 58 6.88 6.54 1.08
C ARG A 58 6.36 6.08 -0.28
N LEU A 59 6.74 4.88 -0.75
CA LEU A 59 6.22 4.32 -1.99
C LEU A 59 4.76 3.88 -1.82
N VAL A 60 4.45 3.22 -0.70
CA VAL A 60 3.08 2.84 -0.33
C VAL A 60 2.20 4.08 -0.18
N ALA A 61 2.67 5.10 0.54
CA ALA A 61 1.91 6.35 0.72
C ALA A 61 1.56 6.98 -0.63
N ARG A 62 2.54 7.04 -1.56
CA ARG A 62 2.34 7.59 -2.91
C ARG A 62 1.26 6.85 -3.69
N SER A 63 1.23 5.51 -3.64
CA SER A 63 0.23 4.72 -4.35
C SER A 63 -1.12 4.69 -3.64
N TYR A 64 -1.14 4.78 -2.31
CA TYR A 64 -2.35 4.65 -1.51
C TYR A 64 -3.16 5.95 -1.39
N ILE A 65 -2.54 7.13 -1.43
CA ILE A 65 -3.27 8.42 -1.40
C ILE A 65 -4.41 8.50 -2.43
N PRO A 66 -4.21 8.22 -3.74
CA PRO A 66 -5.32 8.25 -4.70
C PRO A 66 -6.34 7.11 -4.49
N ILE A 67 -5.89 5.94 -4.03
CA ILE A 67 -6.78 4.80 -3.70
C ILE A 67 -7.72 5.19 -2.56
N TYR A 68 -7.18 5.80 -1.50
CA TYR A 68 -7.98 6.25 -0.35
C TYR A 68 -9.01 7.29 -0.78
N GLU A 69 -8.69 8.18 -1.73
CA GLU A 69 -9.62 9.17 -2.28
C GLU A 69 -10.76 8.54 -3.07
N GLY A 70 -10.53 7.37 -3.67
CA GLY A 70 -11.55 6.61 -4.37
C GLY A 70 -12.64 6.02 -3.47
N TYR A 71 -12.40 5.89 -2.16
CA TYR A 71 -13.41 5.35 -1.24
C TYR A 71 -14.44 6.41 -0.87
N ALA A 72 -15.72 6.10 -1.01
CA ALA A 72 -16.80 7.03 -0.67
C ALA A 72 -16.81 7.46 0.81
N THR A 73 -16.23 6.64 1.69
CA THR A 73 -16.17 6.85 3.14
C THR A 73 -14.89 7.54 3.63
N HIS A 74 -14.04 8.03 2.72
CA HIS A 74 -12.77 8.63 3.13
C HIS A 74 -12.97 9.91 3.94
N ASP A 75 -12.10 10.12 4.92
CA ASP A 75 -12.03 11.36 5.68
C ASP A 75 -11.34 12.44 4.83
N LYS A 76 -12.08 13.51 4.53
CA LYS A 76 -11.60 14.61 3.69
C LYS A 76 -10.47 15.42 4.33
N ILE A 77 -10.46 15.53 5.66
CA ILE A 77 -9.43 16.25 6.40
C ILE A 77 -8.14 15.43 6.35
N LEU A 78 -8.22 14.13 6.64
CA LEU A 78 -7.08 13.21 6.54
C LEU A 78 -6.51 13.18 5.12
N MET A 79 -7.38 13.14 4.09
CA MET A 79 -6.96 13.18 2.70
C MET A 79 -6.15 14.44 2.36
N LYS A 80 -6.71 15.61 2.72
CA LYS A 80 -6.05 16.89 2.47
C LYS A 80 -4.71 16.96 3.19
N PHE A 81 -4.66 16.52 4.45
CA PHE A 81 -3.44 16.47 5.24
C PHE A 81 -2.37 15.58 4.59
N ALA A 82 -2.72 14.35 4.21
CA ALA A 82 -1.79 13.40 3.59
C ALA A 82 -1.18 13.94 2.28
N LYS A 83 -1.99 14.60 1.44
CA LYS A 83 -1.50 15.23 0.19
C LYS A 83 -0.52 16.38 0.46
N LEU A 84 -0.84 17.24 1.44
CA LEU A 84 0.02 18.36 1.81
C LEU A 84 1.35 17.88 2.41
N ASP A 85 1.31 16.96 3.38
CA ASP A 85 2.53 16.39 3.98
C ASP A 85 3.42 15.73 2.92
N PHE A 86 2.82 14.91 2.04
CA PHE A 86 3.57 14.23 0.99
C PHE A 86 4.29 15.22 0.07
N ASN A 87 3.61 16.31 -0.34
CA ASN A 87 4.20 17.33 -1.20
C ASN A 87 5.28 18.14 -0.49
N MET A 88 5.10 18.46 0.80
CA MET A 88 6.09 19.17 1.61
C MET A 88 7.39 18.36 1.71
N VAL A 89 7.30 17.08 2.08
CA VAL A 89 8.48 16.23 2.19
C VAL A 89 9.10 15.93 0.82
N GLN A 90 8.29 15.81 -0.24
CA GLN A 90 8.82 15.71 -1.61
C GLN A 90 9.63 16.96 -2.00
N HIS A 91 9.18 18.16 -1.62
CA HIS A 91 9.92 19.38 -1.88
C HIS A 91 11.28 19.38 -1.17
N LEU A 92 11.31 19.02 0.12
CA LEU A 92 12.57 18.89 0.89
C LEU A 92 13.54 17.91 0.22
N HIS A 93 13.08 16.70 -0.15
CA HIS A 93 13.94 15.73 -0.84
C HIS A 93 14.49 16.27 -2.17
N LYS A 94 13.75 17.10 -2.90
CA LYS A 94 14.24 17.72 -4.15
C LYS A 94 15.33 18.75 -3.89
N GLU A 95 15.21 19.53 -2.82
CA GLU A 95 16.26 20.47 -2.40
C GLU A 95 17.51 19.74 -1.91
N GLU A 96 17.36 18.64 -1.19
CA GLU A 96 18.49 17.80 -0.77
C GLU A 96 19.22 17.23 -1.98
N LEU A 97 18.47 16.65 -2.93
CA LEU A 97 19.03 16.10 -4.17
C LEU A 97 19.75 17.15 -5.02
N SER A 98 19.21 18.38 -5.11
CA SER A 98 19.87 19.46 -5.86
C SER A 98 21.16 19.94 -5.21
N LYS A 99 21.24 19.90 -3.87
CA LYS A 99 22.46 20.21 -3.12
C LYS A 99 23.51 19.10 -3.27
N THR A 100 23.10 17.84 -3.24
CA THR A 100 24.03 16.69 -3.37
C THR A 100 24.45 16.39 -4.80
N GLY A 101 23.69 16.83 -5.81
CA GLY A 101 23.98 16.64 -7.24
C GLY A 101 25.02 17.62 -7.81
N ASN A 102 25.59 18.50 -6.99
CA ASN A 102 26.68 19.42 -7.34
C ASN A 102 28.06 18.94 -6.83
N LEU A 103 28.19 17.64 -6.54
CA LEU A 103 29.45 16.94 -6.28
C LEU A 103 29.82 16.11 -7.52
#